data_AF-Q0QG40-F1
#
_entry.id   AF-Q0QG40-F1
#
_cell.length_a   1.000
_cell.length_b   1.000
_cell.length_c   1.000
_cell.angle_alpha   90.00
_cell.angle_beta   90.00
_cell.angle_gamma   90.00
#
_symmetry.space_group_name_H-M   'P 1'
#
loop_
_entity.id
_entity.type
_entity.pdbx_description
1 polymer ?
#
loop_
_entity_poly.entity_id
_entity_poly.type
_entity_poly.pdbx_seq_one_letter_code
_entity_poly.pdbx_strand_id
1 'polypeptide(L)'
;ISEKRNLRDHKRRLLAAKYELRGKLYKSVCRDPDLPSDMRDKFRDKLSRLPRNSNMTRLRNRCIFTGRSRGVYKKFRMSRIVFRTC
;
A
#
# COMPACT_ATOMS: atom_id res chain seq x y z
N ILE A 1 -20.23 -9.16 3.36
CA ILE A 1 -19.20 -9.12 2.26
C ILE A 1 -18.25 -7.91 2.36
N SER A 2 -18.74 -6.71 2.69
CA SER A 2 -17.93 -5.47 2.77
C SER A 2 -16.85 -5.51 3.86
N GLU A 3 -17.20 -5.95 5.07
CA GLU A 3 -16.27 -6.04 6.21
C GLU A 3 -15.05 -6.93 5.95
N LYS A 4 -15.24 -8.12 5.36
CA LYS A 4 -14.15 -9.02 4.96
C LYS A 4 -13.14 -8.36 4.01
N ARG A 5 -13.52 -7.32 3.28
CA ARG A 5 -12.61 -6.56 2.41
C ARG A 5 -11.89 -5.45 3.17
N ASN A 6 -12.54 -4.82 4.15
CA ASN A 6 -11.90 -3.86 5.07
C ASN A 6 -10.81 -4.54 5.89
N LEU A 7 -11.11 -5.72 6.47
CA LEU A 7 -10.12 -6.50 7.23
C LEU A 7 -8.90 -6.89 6.39
N ARG A 8 -9.11 -7.29 5.13
CA ARG A 8 -8.02 -7.57 4.19
C ARG A 8 -7.20 -6.32 3.85
N ASP A 9 -7.84 -5.18 3.65
CA ASP A 9 -7.14 -3.90 3.40
C ASP A 9 -6.34 -3.46 4.64
N HIS A 10 -6.91 -3.62 5.84
CA HIS A 10 -6.24 -3.34 7.10
C HIS A 10 -4.97 -4.20 7.28
N LYS A 11 -5.06 -5.52 7.07
CA LYS A 11 -3.89 -6.42 7.08
C LYS A 11 -2.80 -5.97 6.09
N ARG A 12 -3.18 -5.48 4.90
CA ARG A 12 -2.22 -4.93 3.93
C ARG A 12 -1.58 -3.64 4.41
N ARG A 13 -2.33 -2.74 5.06
CA ARG A 13 -1.80 -1.48 5.63
C ARG A 13 -0.73 -1.77 6.67
N LEU A 14 -0.99 -2.71 7.58
CA LEU A 14 -0.01 -3.14 8.59
C LEU A 14 1.25 -3.71 7.95
N LEU A 15 1.09 -4.59 6.96
CA LEU A 15 2.22 -5.18 6.24
C LEU A 15 3.01 -4.11 5.45
N ALA A 16 2.32 -3.17 4.82
CA ALA A 16 2.95 -2.10 4.07
C ALA A 16 3.76 -1.17 4.99
N ALA A 17 3.23 -0.81 6.16
CA ALA A 17 3.96 -0.04 7.17
C ALA A 17 5.22 -0.79 7.64
N LYS A 18 5.13 -2.10 7.90
CA LYS A 18 6.28 -2.93 8.33
C LYS A 18 7.44 -2.91 7.33
N TYR A 19 7.14 -2.94 6.02
CA TYR A 19 8.16 -3.01 4.96
C TYR A 19 8.41 -1.68 4.25
N GLU A 20 7.85 -0.57 4.73
CA GLU A 20 7.94 0.72 4.03
C GLU A 20 9.39 1.19 3.91
N LEU A 21 10.10 1.23 5.04
CA LEU A 21 11.49 1.68 5.09
C LEU A 21 12.39 0.79 4.22
N ARG A 22 12.28 -0.53 4.41
CA ARG A 22 13.06 -1.53 3.66
C ARG A 22 12.80 -1.44 2.15
N GLY A 23 11.54 -1.25 1.74
CA GLY A 23 11.17 -1.07 0.35
C GLY A 23 11.67 0.25 -0.25
N LYS A 24 11.71 1.34 0.52
CA LYS A 24 12.27 2.63 0.07
C LYS A 24 13.78 2.52 -0.14
N LEU A 25 14.50 1.94 0.81
CA LEU A 25 15.95 1.71 0.73
C LEU A 25 16.34 0.87 -0.49
N TYR A 26 15.62 -0.23 -0.75
CA TYR A 26 15.93 -1.07 -1.91
C TYR A 26 15.64 -0.33 -3.23
N LYS A 27 14.60 0.49 -3.25
CA LYS A 27 14.25 1.29 -4.45
C LYS A 27 15.21 2.44 -4.70
N SER A 28 15.79 3.07 -3.68
CA SER A 28 16.80 4.11 -3.86
C SER A 28 18.05 3.51 -4.51
N VAL A 29 18.58 2.44 -3.92
CA VAL A 29 19.77 1.75 -4.46
C VAL A 29 19.56 1.26 -5.88
N CYS A 30 18.36 0.77 -6.23
CA CYS A 30 18.06 0.37 -7.61
C CYS A 30 17.99 1.53 -8.61
N ARG A 31 17.73 2.76 -8.14
CA ARG A 31 17.58 3.96 -8.99
C ARG A 31 18.89 4.72 -9.18
N ASP A 32 19.84 4.54 -8.28
CA ASP A 32 21.11 5.26 -8.30
C ASP A 32 21.99 4.78 -9.48
N PRO A 33 22.33 5.66 -10.44
CA PRO A 33 23.08 5.29 -11.64
C PRO A 33 24.57 5.04 -11.37
N ASP A 34 25.11 5.62 -10.30
CA ASP A 34 26.54 5.56 -9.95
C ASP A 34 26.93 4.21 -9.32
N LEU A 35 25.96 3.45 -8.83
CA LEU A 35 26.18 2.16 -8.21
C LEU A 35 26.51 1.07 -9.25
N PRO A 36 27.39 0.11 -8.94
CA PRO A 36 27.67 -1.02 -9.83
C PRO A 36 26.41 -1.81 -10.20
N SER A 37 26.35 -2.30 -11.44
CA SER A 37 25.24 -3.12 -11.96
C SER A 37 24.91 -4.29 -11.04
N ASP A 38 25.93 -5.03 -10.61
CA ASP A 38 25.78 -6.23 -9.80
C ASP A 38 25.13 -5.93 -8.44
N MET A 39 25.42 -4.76 -7.87
CA MET A 39 24.80 -4.32 -6.63
C MET A 39 23.32 -4.01 -6.88
N ARG A 40 23.00 -3.27 -7.95
CA ARG A 40 21.60 -2.96 -8.31
C ARG A 40 20.78 -4.21 -8.54
N ASP A 41 21.34 -5.22 -9.21
CA ASP A 41 20.63 -6.47 -9.50
C ASP A 41 20.37 -7.28 -8.23
N LYS A 42 21.34 -7.35 -7.31
CA LYS A 42 21.13 -7.94 -5.97
C LYS A 42 19.99 -7.25 -5.21
N PHE A 43 19.85 -5.93 -5.31
CA PHE A 43 18.76 -5.20 -4.67
C PHE A 43 17.42 -5.33 -5.40
N ARG A 44 17.42 -5.49 -6.73
CA ARG A 44 16.22 -5.87 -7.50
C ARG A 44 15.68 -7.23 -7.07
N ASP A 45 16.55 -8.22 -6.88
CA ASP A 45 16.16 -9.53 -6.38
C ASP A 45 15.56 -9.45 -4.97
N LYS A 46 16.23 -8.70 -4.08
CA LYS A 46 15.73 -8.46 -2.71
C LYS A 46 14.37 -7.73 -2.72
N LEU A 47 14.16 -6.79 -3.65
CA LEU A 47 12.89 -6.09 -3.82
C LEU A 47 11.79 -7.04 -4.30
N SER A 48 12.10 -7.93 -5.24
CA SER A 48 11.17 -8.95 -5.78
C SER A 48 10.73 -9.96 -4.71
N ARG A 49 11.63 -10.33 -3.79
CA ARG A 49 11.33 -11.25 -2.67
C ARG A 49 10.40 -10.68 -1.61
N LEU A 50 10.11 -9.38 -1.60
CA LEU A 50 9.19 -8.80 -0.62
C LEU A 50 7.75 -9.31 -0.85
N PRO A 51 6.95 -9.46 0.22
CA PRO A 51 5.56 -9.90 0.08
C PRO A 51 4.77 -8.97 -0.83
N ARG A 52 4.11 -9.49 -1.87
CA ARG A 52 3.35 -8.66 -2.85
C ARG A 52 2.34 -7.70 -2.21
N ASN A 53 1.76 -8.08 -1.07
CA ASN A 53 0.76 -7.31 -0.33
C ASN A 53 1.35 -6.16 0.50
N SER A 54 2.67 -6.07 0.66
CA SER A 54 3.33 -4.94 1.34
C SER A 54 3.44 -3.70 0.45
N ASN A 55 3.16 -3.83 -0.85
CA ASN A 55 3.26 -2.71 -1.77
C ASN A 55 2.11 -1.71 -1.54
N MET A 56 2.46 -0.43 -1.33
CA MET A 56 1.54 0.67 -1.10
C MET A 56 0.51 0.83 -2.23
N THR A 57 0.86 0.46 -3.46
CA THR A 57 -0.04 0.53 -4.63
C THR A 57 -1.29 -0.35 -4.51
N ARG A 58 -1.26 -1.39 -3.65
CA ARG A 58 -2.39 -2.32 -3.45
C ARG A 58 -3.36 -1.86 -2.37
N LEU A 59 -3.04 -0.80 -1.63
CA LEU A 59 -3.90 -0.22 -0.62
C LEU A 59 -5.03 0.54 -1.29
N ARG A 60 -6.26 0.43 -0.76
CA ARG A 60 -7.38 1.18 -1.29
C ARG A 60 -8.11 1.92 -0.18
N ASN A 61 -8.45 3.18 -0.42
CA ASN A 61 -9.27 3.93 0.53
C ASN A 61 -10.70 3.39 0.50
N ARG A 62 -11.19 3.00 1.67
CA ARG A 62 -12.53 2.47 1.88
C ARG A 62 -13.26 3.34 2.91
N CYS A 63 -14.58 3.40 2.78
CA CYS A 63 -15.43 4.01 3.79
C CYS A 63 -15.33 3.24 5.10
N ILE A 64 -15.16 3.93 6.23
CA ILE A 64 -15.08 3.31 7.56
C ILE A 64 -16.41 2.64 7.92
N PHE A 65 -17.53 3.34 7.69
CA PHE A 65 -18.86 2.87 8.05
C PHE A 65 -19.37 1.73 7.16
N THR A 66 -19.30 1.90 5.83
CA THR A 66 -19.92 0.97 4.87
C THR A 66 -18.93 0.06 4.15
N GLY A 67 -17.62 0.30 4.23
CA GLY A 67 -16.58 -0.44 3.50
C GLY A 67 -16.59 -0.26 1.97
N ARG A 68 -17.39 0.69 1.46
CA ARG A 68 -17.46 1.05 0.03
C ARG A 68 -16.06 1.46 -0.46
N SER A 69 -15.65 0.93 -1.62
CA SER A 69 -14.31 1.10 -2.19
C SER A 69 -14.14 2.26 -3.18
N ARG A 70 -15.24 2.92 -3.54
CA ARG A 70 -15.31 3.95 -4.58
C ARG A 70 -16.14 5.13 -4.07
N GLY A 71 -15.80 6.34 -4.53
CA GLY A 71 -16.44 7.57 -4.10
C GLY A 71 -16.26 7.79 -2.60
N VAL A 72 -15.03 7.70 -2.11
CA VAL A 72 -14.66 7.90 -0.71
C VAL A 72 -13.89 9.21 -0.61
N TYR A 73 -14.36 10.14 0.22
CA TYR A 73 -13.65 11.38 0.49
C TYR A 73 -12.43 11.10 1.37
N LYS A 74 -11.22 11.47 0.91
CA LYS A 74 -9.96 11.15 1.61
C LYS A 74 -9.87 11.80 3.00
N LYS A 75 -10.34 13.05 3.13
CA LYS A 75 -10.32 13.81 4.40
C LYS A 75 -11.14 13.12 5.48
N PHE A 76 -12.38 12.75 5.15
CA PHE A 76 -13.34 12.19 6.11
C PHE A 76 -13.32 10.67 6.19
N ARG A 77 -12.69 9.98 5.23
CA ARG A 77 -12.73 8.51 5.09
C ARG A 77 -14.15 7.94 5.03
N MET A 78 -15.09 8.72 4.51
CA MET A 78 -16.50 8.36 4.33
C MET A 78 -16.86 8.22 2.86
N SER A 79 -17.85 7.39 2.56
CA SER A 79 -18.42 7.32 1.21
C SER A 79 -19.27 8.55 0.93
N ARG A 80 -19.45 8.87 -0.36
CA ARG A 80 -20.34 9.95 -0.82
C ARG A 80 -21.79 9.81 -0.36
N ILE A 81 -22.22 8.60 0.03
CA ILE A 81 -23.60 8.35 0.47
C ILE A 81 -23.71 8.73 1.93
N VAL A 82 -22.83 8.17 2.77
CA VAL A 82 -22.79 8.46 4.21
C VAL A 82 -22.56 9.96 4.43
N PHE A 83 -21.67 10.57 3.65
CA PHE A 83 -21.40 12.00 3.73
C PHE A 83 -22.62 12.90 3.42
N ARG A 84 -23.61 12.41 2.65
CA ARG A 84 -24.81 13.18 2.32
C ARG A 84 -25.95 12.96 3.31
N THR A 85 -25.95 11.82 3.99
CA THR A 85 -26.99 11.43 4.95
C THR A 85 -26.66 11.88 6.37
N CYS A 86 -25.39 12.17 6.63
CA CYS A 86 -24.93 12.88 7.83
C CYS A 86 -25.13 14.38 7.63
#